data_AF-A0A554LWG7-F1
#
_entry.id   AF-A0A554LWG7-F1
#
_cell.length_a   1.000
_cell.length_b   1.000
_cell.length_c   1.000
_cell.angle_alpha   90.00
_cell.angle_beta   90.00
_cell.angle_gamma   90.00
#
_symmetry.space_group_name_H-M   'P 1'
#
loop_
_entity.id
_entity.type
_entity.pdbx_description
1 polymer ?
#
loop_
_entity_poly.entity_id
_entity_poly.type
_entity_poly.pdbx_seq_one_letter_code
_entity_poly.pdbx_strand_id
1 'polypeptide(L)'
;LLIFLFARFLKHIEPFARALFAVPIGSMRTHGMRIHGGMLLAVFLGIAAIHSIANASLHFYKTEDDRSLAHAVALSALPTGSRVLNPEWFLFPFFVQANPQLRFATGIDNTFTAVYDREAYQLLEVTFSPAASLDRPVVDTRAWIGQLLEYFPSDYLVLSNGRGKNLLPLLRETSGLTELTESGAKIEVFGIGKELNPSINLQK
;
A
#
# COMPACT_ATOMS: atom_id res chain seq x y z
N LEU A 1 6.02 -2.20 31.22
CA LEU A 1 5.28 -3.34 31.83
C LEU A 1 5.70 -4.68 31.21
N LEU A 2 5.61 -4.87 29.89
CA LEU A 2 5.96 -6.12 29.20
C LEU A 2 7.41 -6.59 29.46
N ILE A 3 8.38 -5.68 29.35
CA ILE A 3 9.82 -5.95 29.59
C ILE A 3 10.07 -6.39 31.05
N PHE A 4 9.38 -5.78 32.01
CA PHE A 4 9.49 -6.11 33.45
C PHE A 4 8.89 -7.48 33.77
N LEU A 5 7.78 -7.84 33.13
CA LEU A 5 7.17 -9.17 33.25
C LEU A 5 8.07 -10.25 32.62
N PHE A 6 8.71 -9.95 31.49
CA PHE A 6 9.64 -10.85 30.81
C PHE A 6 10.90 -11.12 31.65
N ALA A 7 11.49 -10.07 32.24
CA ALA A 7 12.65 -10.20 33.13
C ALA A 7 12.34 -11.02 34.39
N ARG A 8 11.15 -10.84 34.97
CA ARG A 8 10.71 -11.58 36.17
C ARG A 8 10.43 -13.06 35.87
N PHE A 9 9.89 -13.36 34.70
CA PHE A 9 9.70 -14.72 34.20
C PHE A 9 11.04 -15.42 33.94
N LEU A 10 11.99 -14.74 33.28
CA LEU A 10 13.33 -15.29 33.01
C LEU A 10 14.07 -15.67 34.31
N LYS A 11 13.93 -14.87 35.37
CA LYS A 11 14.54 -15.16 36.69
C LYS A 11 14.03 -16.44 37.35
N HIS A 12 12.79 -16.85 37.07
CA HIS A 12 12.23 -18.11 37.58
C HIS A 12 12.61 -19.33 36.73
N ILE A 13 12.94 -19.13 35.45
CA ILE A 13 13.33 -20.20 34.52
C ILE A 13 14.83 -20.49 34.59
N GLU A 14 15.65 -19.49 34.91
CA GLU A 14 17.11 -19.61 34.97
C GLU A 14 17.63 -20.85 35.74
N PRO A 15 17.18 -21.16 36.98
CA PRO A 15 17.66 -22.34 37.70
C PRO A 15 17.24 -23.65 37.03
N PHE A 16 16.06 -23.69 36.39
CA PHE A 16 15.57 -24.87 35.67
C PHE A 16 16.33 -25.08 34.35
N ALA A 17 16.62 -24.00 33.62
CA ALA A 17 17.45 -24.02 32.43
C ALA A 17 18.86 -24.53 32.77
N ARG A 18 19.50 -24.01 33.82
CA ARG A 18 20.82 -24.48 34.28
C ARG A 18 20.84 -25.99 34.58
N ALA A 19 19.80 -26.51 35.22
CA ALA A 19 19.66 -27.95 35.48
C ALA A 19 19.51 -28.78 34.19
N LEU A 20 18.73 -28.29 33.22
CA LEU A 20 18.52 -28.94 31.92
C LEU A 20 19.81 -29.00 31.06
N PHE A 21 20.66 -27.97 31.12
CA PHE A 21 21.95 -27.94 30.42
C PHE A 21 23.05 -28.73 31.16
N ALA A 22 22.90 -29.03 32.45
CA ALA A 22 23.90 -29.76 33.23
C ALA A 22 23.84 -31.29 33.04
N VAL A 23 22.66 -31.86 32.72
CA VAL A 23 22.47 -33.32 32.64
C VAL A 23 22.74 -33.85 31.23
N PRO A 24 23.76 -34.69 31.02
CA PRO A 24 23.99 -35.37 29.74
C PRO A 24 22.97 -36.50 29.56
N ILE A 25 22.26 -36.50 28.43
CA ILE A 25 21.23 -37.51 28.11
C ILE A 25 21.84 -38.67 27.30
N GLY A 26 23.02 -38.48 26.70
CA GLY A 26 23.76 -39.54 26.03
C GLY A 26 25.15 -39.10 25.57
N SER A 27 26.00 -40.07 25.26
CA SER A 27 27.31 -39.86 24.64
C SER A 27 27.34 -40.51 23.26
N MET A 28 27.62 -39.75 22.20
CA MET A 28 27.93 -40.35 20.91
C MET A 28 29.37 -40.86 20.95
N ARG A 29 29.54 -42.19 20.87
CA ARG A 29 30.82 -42.90 21.05
C ARG A 29 31.91 -42.52 20.03
N THR A 30 31.58 -41.84 18.95
CA THR A 30 32.53 -41.62 17.86
C THR A 30 33.37 -40.35 18.00
N HIS A 31 32.96 -39.33 18.78
CA HIS A 31 33.69 -38.04 18.84
C HIS A 31 33.76 -37.41 20.25
N GLY A 32 33.44 -38.14 21.32
CA GLY A 32 33.56 -37.64 22.70
C GLY A 32 32.58 -36.51 23.09
N MET A 33 31.66 -36.13 22.20
CA MET A 33 30.62 -35.14 22.49
C MET A 33 29.54 -35.72 23.41
N ARG A 34 29.30 -35.01 24.53
CA ARG A 34 28.18 -35.25 25.44
C ARG A 34 27.00 -34.39 25.01
N ILE A 35 25.86 -35.02 24.72
CA ILE A 35 24.64 -34.31 24.36
C ILE A 35 23.88 -33.99 25.64
N HIS A 36 23.75 -32.70 25.94
CA HIS A 36 23.01 -32.21 27.09
C HIS A 36 21.54 -32.00 26.73
N GLY A 37 20.64 -32.26 27.68
CA GLY A 37 19.20 -32.10 27.46
C GLY A 37 18.78 -30.71 27.04
N GLY A 38 19.41 -29.70 27.64
CA GLY A 38 19.21 -28.30 27.27
C GLY A 38 19.62 -28.01 25.82
N MET A 39 20.60 -28.71 25.26
CA MET A 39 21.01 -28.54 23.85
C MET A 39 19.93 -29.05 22.89
N LEU A 40 19.32 -30.20 23.20
CA LEU A 40 18.19 -30.73 22.42
C LEU A 40 16.95 -29.83 22.54
N LEU A 41 16.66 -29.32 23.74
CA LEU A 41 15.57 -28.37 23.95
C LEU A 41 15.79 -27.06 23.19
N ALA A 42 17.02 -26.52 23.21
CA ALA A 42 17.38 -25.30 22.46
C ALA A 42 17.24 -25.51 20.94
N VAL A 43 17.69 -26.66 20.42
CA VAL A 43 17.51 -27.01 19.01
C VAL A 43 16.03 -27.13 18.66
N PHE A 44 15.24 -27.82 19.48
CA PHE A 44 13.80 -27.96 19.26
C PHE A 44 13.06 -26.62 19.29
N LEU A 45 13.36 -25.76 20.27
CA LEU A 45 12.81 -24.41 20.36
C LEU A 45 13.25 -23.53 19.19
N GLY A 46 14.50 -23.66 18.74
CA GLY A 46 15.00 -22.96 17.55
C GLY A 46 14.27 -23.38 16.27
N ILE A 47 14.06 -24.69 16.08
CA ILE A 47 13.27 -25.23 14.95
C ILE A 47 11.83 -24.72 15.04
N ALA A 48 11.20 -24.77 16.21
CA ALA A 48 9.84 -24.29 16.42
C ALA A 48 9.72 -22.78 16.16
N ALA A 49 10.69 -21.98 16.58
CA ALA A 49 10.74 -20.54 16.33
C ALA A 49 10.90 -20.24 14.83
N ILE A 50 11.82 -20.92 14.14
CA ILE A 50 12.01 -20.77 12.68
C ILE A 50 10.73 -21.17 11.94
N HIS A 51 10.09 -22.28 12.34
CA HIS A 51 8.86 -22.75 11.71
C HIS A 51 7.69 -21.77 11.95
N SER A 52 7.60 -21.20 13.15
CA SER A 52 6.60 -20.18 13.48
C SER A 52 6.83 -18.87 12.71
N ILE A 53 8.08 -18.41 12.62
CA ILE A 53 8.44 -17.21 11.84
C ILE A 53 8.18 -17.43 10.35
N ALA A 54 8.55 -18.59 9.80
CA ALA A 54 8.31 -18.93 8.40
C ALA A 54 6.81 -19.00 8.09
N ASN A 55 6.02 -19.67 8.93
CA ASN A 55 4.56 -19.76 8.74
C ASN A 55 3.88 -18.40 8.91
N ALA A 56 4.28 -17.60 9.90
CA ALA A 56 3.77 -16.24 10.06
C ALA A 56 4.11 -15.38 8.84
N SER A 57 5.36 -15.41 8.38
CA SER A 57 5.81 -14.65 7.20
C SER A 57 5.05 -15.07 5.94
N LEU A 58 4.94 -16.38 5.67
CA LEU A 58 4.18 -16.91 4.54
C LEU A 58 2.69 -16.54 4.61
N HIS A 59 2.12 -16.49 5.81
CA HIS A 59 0.74 -16.08 5.99
C HIS A 59 0.56 -14.57 5.76
N PHE A 60 1.48 -13.73 6.24
CA PHE A 60 1.52 -12.30 5.94
C PHE A 60 1.59 -12.05 4.43
N TYR A 61 2.56 -12.65 3.73
CA TYR A 61 2.72 -12.46 2.28
C TYR A 61 1.49 -12.92 1.47
N LYS A 62 0.95 -14.12 1.74
CA LYS A 62 -0.22 -14.61 0.98
C LYS A 62 -1.49 -13.82 1.26
N THR A 63 -1.74 -13.45 2.51
CA THR A 63 -3.01 -12.77 2.87
C THR A 63 -2.97 -11.27 2.61
N GLU A 64 -1.81 -10.61 2.64
CA GLU A 64 -1.68 -9.21 2.25
C GLU A 64 -1.76 -9.02 0.74
N ASP A 65 -1.13 -9.87 -0.07
CA ASP A 65 -1.23 -9.76 -1.54
C ASP A 65 -2.70 -9.91 -1.98
N ASP A 66 -3.41 -10.94 -1.49
CA ASP A 66 -4.83 -11.15 -1.81
C ASP A 66 -5.73 -10.03 -1.29
N ARG A 67 -5.47 -9.50 -0.08
CA ARG A 67 -6.25 -8.37 0.47
C ARG A 67 -5.97 -7.05 -0.23
N SER A 68 -4.72 -6.79 -0.59
CA SER A 68 -4.30 -5.55 -1.22
C SER A 68 -4.76 -5.51 -2.68
N LEU A 69 -4.68 -6.63 -3.40
CA LEU A 69 -5.26 -6.80 -4.73
C LEU A 69 -6.79 -6.73 -4.76
N ALA A 70 -7.47 -7.22 -3.72
CA ALA A 70 -8.93 -7.08 -3.63
C ALA A 70 -9.38 -5.61 -3.70
N HIS A 71 -8.54 -4.67 -3.26
CA HIS A 71 -8.82 -3.24 -3.38
C HIS A 71 -8.56 -2.67 -4.78
N ALA A 72 -7.83 -3.39 -5.64
CA ALA A 72 -7.50 -3.00 -6.99
C ALA A 72 -8.47 -3.58 -8.05
N VAL A 73 -9.51 -4.32 -7.63
CA VAL A 73 -10.52 -4.90 -8.53
C VAL A 73 -11.15 -3.84 -9.44
N ALA A 74 -11.42 -2.65 -8.91
CA ALA A 74 -11.94 -1.53 -9.70
C ALA A 74 -11.03 -1.12 -10.88
N LEU A 75 -9.71 -1.24 -10.69
CA LEU A 75 -8.72 -0.92 -11.73
C LEU A 75 -8.69 -1.99 -12.82
N SER A 76 -8.94 -3.25 -12.46
CA SER A 76 -9.02 -4.35 -13.43
C SER A 76 -10.23 -4.23 -14.37
N ALA A 77 -11.28 -3.53 -13.94
CA ALA A 77 -12.49 -3.30 -14.73
C ALA A 77 -12.36 -2.14 -15.74
N LEU A 78 -11.28 -1.36 -15.67
CA LEU A 78 -11.06 -0.25 -16.60
C LEU A 78 -10.68 -0.76 -18.00
N PRO A 79 -11.16 -0.11 -19.07
CA PRO A 79 -10.82 -0.51 -20.43
C PRO A 79 -9.31 -0.48 -20.69
N THR A 80 -8.84 -1.41 -21.52
CA THR A 80 -7.46 -1.43 -22.02
C THR A 80 -7.11 -0.10 -22.69
N GLY A 81 -5.91 0.42 -22.40
CA GLY A 81 -5.38 1.61 -23.05
C GLY A 81 -5.95 2.93 -22.52
N SER A 82 -6.87 2.89 -21.57
CA SER A 82 -7.40 4.07 -20.89
C SER A 82 -6.30 4.86 -20.18
N ARG A 83 -6.41 6.19 -20.26
CA ARG A 83 -5.53 7.12 -19.58
C ARG A 83 -6.01 7.32 -18.15
N VAL A 84 -5.15 7.09 -17.18
CA VAL A 84 -5.49 7.20 -15.77
C VAL A 84 -4.64 8.29 -15.14
N LEU A 85 -5.33 9.24 -14.52
CA LEU A 85 -4.73 10.21 -13.65
C LEU A 85 -4.46 9.56 -12.30
N ASN A 86 -3.19 9.28 -12.05
CA ASN A 86 -2.66 8.71 -10.82
C ASN A 86 -1.87 9.78 -10.04
N PRO A 87 -2.54 10.66 -9.30
CA PRO A 87 -1.84 11.67 -8.51
C PRO A 87 -1.01 11.02 -7.40
N GLU A 88 -1.37 9.83 -6.92
CA GLU A 88 -0.73 9.16 -5.79
C GLU A 88 0.25 8.05 -6.23
N TRP A 89 1.56 8.26 -6.02
CA TRP A 89 2.61 7.31 -6.45
C TRP A 89 2.48 5.90 -5.83
N PHE A 90 2.00 5.80 -4.58
CA PHE A 90 1.86 4.51 -3.90
C PHE A 90 0.74 3.65 -4.48
N LEU A 91 -0.09 4.21 -5.38
CA LEU A 91 -1.06 3.42 -6.14
C LEU A 91 -0.43 2.67 -7.32
N PHE A 92 0.82 3.01 -7.69
CA PHE A 92 1.53 2.41 -8.83
C PHE A 92 1.55 0.86 -8.82
N PRO A 93 1.88 0.17 -7.72
CA PRO A 93 1.86 -1.29 -7.69
C PRO A 93 0.48 -1.87 -8.01
N PHE A 94 -0.60 -1.23 -7.52
CA PHE A 94 -1.96 -1.68 -7.77
C PHE A 94 -2.35 -1.55 -9.25
N PHE A 95 -1.92 -0.49 -9.92
CA PHE A 95 -2.18 -0.34 -11.36
C PHE A 95 -1.48 -1.42 -12.17
N VAL A 96 -0.18 -1.63 -11.94
CA VAL A 96 0.62 -2.59 -12.70
C VAL A 96 0.11 -4.01 -12.49
N GLN A 97 -0.33 -4.35 -11.28
CA GLN A 97 -0.79 -5.69 -10.95
C GLN A 97 -2.22 -5.95 -11.42
N ALA A 98 -3.13 -4.97 -11.32
CA ALA A 98 -4.54 -5.14 -11.68
C ALA A 98 -4.81 -4.95 -13.18
N ASN A 99 -4.16 -3.97 -13.82
CA ASN A 99 -4.32 -3.68 -15.24
C ASN A 99 -3.06 -3.04 -15.84
N PRO A 100 -2.08 -3.84 -16.28
CA PRO A 100 -0.81 -3.33 -16.82
C PRO A 100 -0.94 -2.60 -18.15
N GLN A 101 -2.14 -2.56 -18.76
CA GLN A 101 -2.40 -1.90 -20.03
C GLN A 101 -2.93 -0.47 -19.88
N LEU A 102 -3.08 0.03 -18.65
CA LEU A 102 -3.42 1.42 -18.38
C LEU A 102 -2.28 2.35 -18.75
N ARG A 103 -2.63 3.57 -19.21
CA ARG A 103 -1.67 4.61 -19.56
C ARG A 103 -1.66 5.67 -18.46
N PHE A 104 -0.57 5.76 -17.72
CA PHE A 104 -0.44 6.71 -16.61
C PHE A 104 -0.21 8.12 -17.13
N ALA A 105 -0.97 9.08 -16.60
CA ALA A 105 -0.83 10.48 -16.98
C ALA A 105 0.36 11.15 -16.30
N THR A 106 0.79 10.62 -15.14
CA THR A 106 2.00 11.04 -14.43
C THR A 106 3.05 9.92 -14.46
N GLY A 107 4.29 10.24 -14.09
CA GLY A 107 5.31 9.23 -13.80
C GLY A 107 4.98 8.40 -12.55
N ILE A 108 5.83 7.41 -12.24
CA ILE A 108 5.68 6.59 -11.03
C ILE A 108 5.60 7.48 -9.78
N ASP A 109 6.52 8.44 -9.69
CA ASP A 109 6.54 9.44 -8.64
C ASP A 109 6.22 10.81 -9.25
N ASN A 110 5.11 11.38 -8.82
CA ASN A 110 4.63 12.66 -9.32
C ASN A 110 5.48 13.85 -8.83
N THR A 111 6.38 13.67 -7.85
CA THR A 111 7.31 14.71 -7.43
C THR A 111 8.32 15.08 -8.51
N PHE A 112 8.60 14.17 -9.45
CA PHE A 112 9.43 14.50 -10.61
C PHE A 112 8.77 15.55 -11.52
N THR A 113 7.45 15.68 -11.51
CA THR A 113 6.75 16.76 -12.20
C THR A 113 7.23 18.12 -11.70
N ALA A 114 7.52 18.28 -10.41
CA ALA A 114 7.95 19.55 -9.82
C ALA A 114 9.26 20.09 -10.44
N VAL A 115 10.09 19.21 -11.01
CA VAL A 115 11.37 19.57 -11.64
C VAL A 115 11.17 20.20 -13.01
N TYR A 116 10.15 19.77 -13.75
CA TYR A 116 9.92 20.18 -15.14
C TYR A 116 8.74 21.14 -15.30
N ASP A 117 7.75 21.04 -14.42
CA ASP A 117 6.53 21.84 -14.43
C ASP A 117 5.98 22.00 -13.01
N ARG A 118 6.34 23.13 -12.38
CA ARG A 118 5.95 23.42 -11.00
C ARG A 118 4.45 23.71 -10.85
N GLU A 119 3.84 24.35 -11.85
CA GLU A 119 2.40 24.66 -11.83
C GLU A 119 1.59 23.35 -11.86
N ALA A 120 1.96 22.43 -12.76
CA ALA A 120 1.33 21.12 -12.85
C ALA A 120 1.49 20.30 -11.56
N TYR A 121 2.66 20.37 -10.92
CA TYR A 121 2.90 19.69 -9.64
C TYR A 121 2.02 20.24 -8.51
N GLN A 122 1.88 21.56 -8.39
CA GLN A 122 1.02 22.18 -7.38
C GLN A 122 -0.43 21.70 -7.50
N LEU A 123 -0.94 21.52 -8.72
CA LEU A 123 -2.28 20.96 -8.95
C LEU A 123 -2.39 19.52 -8.42
N LEU A 124 -1.35 18.71 -8.56
CA LEU A 124 -1.29 17.36 -7.98
C LEU A 124 -1.18 17.40 -6.45
N GLU A 125 -0.53 18.41 -5.86
CA GLU A 125 -0.40 18.53 -4.40
C GLU A 125 -1.74 18.70 -3.67
N VAL A 126 -2.75 19.26 -4.33
CA VAL A 126 -4.11 19.42 -3.77
C VAL A 126 -4.71 18.09 -3.31
N THR A 127 -4.35 16.98 -3.95
CA THR A 127 -4.84 15.65 -3.54
C THR A 127 -4.27 15.19 -2.20
N PHE A 128 -3.14 15.75 -1.76
CA PHE A 128 -2.44 15.39 -0.53
C PHE A 128 -2.63 16.41 0.58
N SER A 129 -2.76 17.69 0.23
CA SER A 129 -2.92 18.78 1.15
C SER A 129 -3.90 19.79 0.58
N PRO A 130 -5.17 19.81 1.05
CA PRO A 130 -6.12 20.86 0.68
C PRO A 130 -5.66 22.27 1.10
N ALA A 131 -4.65 22.35 1.98
CA ALA A 131 -3.98 23.58 2.40
C ALA A 131 -2.74 23.92 1.56
N ALA A 132 -2.46 23.17 0.47
CA ALA A 132 -1.37 23.50 -0.44
C ALA A 132 -1.59 24.92 -0.98
N SER A 133 -0.59 25.78 -0.79
CA SER A 133 -0.58 27.11 -1.37
C SER A 133 -0.32 26.98 -2.87
N LEU A 134 -1.37 27.12 -3.66
CA LEU A 134 -1.27 27.18 -5.11
C LEU A 134 -0.85 28.59 -5.53
N ASP A 135 0.06 28.70 -6.51
CA ASP A 135 0.44 30.01 -7.07
C ASP A 135 -0.75 30.66 -7.82
N ARG A 136 -1.72 29.85 -8.25
CA ARG A 136 -3.03 30.28 -8.76
C ARG A 136 -4.16 29.80 -7.83
N PRO A 137 -5.04 30.69 -7.37
CA PRO A 137 -6.17 30.28 -6.55
C PRO A 137 -7.11 29.38 -7.34
N VAL A 138 -7.34 28.17 -6.85
CA VAL A 138 -8.45 27.32 -7.28
C VAL A 138 -9.70 27.78 -6.57
N VAL A 139 -10.73 28.14 -7.35
CA VAL A 139 -12.01 28.65 -6.82
C VAL A 139 -12.91 27.50 -6.35
N ASP A 140 -12.90 26.37 -7.09
CA ASP A 140 -13.70 25.17 -6.78
C ASP A 140 -13.09 23.87 -7.37
N THR A 141 -13.61 22.72 -6.96
CA THR A 141 -13.14 21.37 -7.36
C THR A 141 -13.22 21.14 -8.87
N ARG A 142 -14.23 21.72 -9.55
CA ARG A 142 -14.42 21.55 -10.98
C ARG A 142 -13.34 22.29 -11.76
N ALA A 143 -13.03 23.52 -11.34
CA ALA A 143 -11.95 24.32 -11.90
C ALA A 143 -10.58 23.67 -11.68
N TRP A 144 -10.38 23.06 -10.50
CA TRP A 144 -9.17 22.29 -10.22
C TRP A 144 -9.01 21.09 -11.17
N ILE A 145 -10.04 20.26 -11.32
CA ILE A 145 -9.98 19.11 -12.23
C ILE A 145 -9.79 19.57 -13.67
N GLY A 146 -10.48 20.63 -14.10
CA GLY A 146 -10.31 21.19 -15.43
C GLY A 146 -8.86 21.57 -15.72
N GLN A 147 -8.25 22.37 -14.84
CA GLN A 147 -6.83 22.76 -14.97
C GLN A 147 -5.90 21.55 -14.96
N LEU A 148 -6.18 20.57 -14.09
CA LEU A 148 -5.34 19.39 -13.96
C LEU A 148 -5.41 18.51 -15.22
N LEU A 149 -6.55 18.48 -15.91
CA LEU A 149 -6.74 17.78 -17.19
C LEU A 149 -6.13 18.50 -18.39
N GLU A 150 -5.88 19.81 -18.30
CA GLU A 150 -5.10 20.54 -19.31
C GLU A 150 -3.64 20.05 -19.33
N TYR A 151 -3.06 19.82 -18.15
CA TYR A 151 -1.70 19.28 -18.01
C TYR A 151 -1.64 17.76 -18.19
N PHE A 152 -2.64 17.04 -17.67
CA PHE A 152 -2.66 15.57 -17.62
C PHE A 152 -3.94 14.99 -18.24
N PRO A 153 -4.09 15.01 -19.58
CA PRO A 153 -5.29 14.51 -20.24
C PRO A 153 -5.56 13.04 -19.90
N SER A 154 -6.65 12.79 -19.17
CA SER A 154 -6.98 11.49 -18.59
C SER A 154 -8.45 11.13 -18.76
N ASP A 155 -8.75 9.84 -18.82
CA ASP A 155 -10.11 9.29 -18.94
C ASP A 155 -10.70 8.94 -17.55
N TYR A 156 -9.83 8.62 -16.58
CA TYR A 156 -10.21 8.28 -15.22
C TYR A 156 -9.32 9.00 -14.20
N LEU A 157 -9.90 9.39 -13.06
CA LEU A 157 -9.19 9.85 -11.87
C LEU A 157 -9.22 8.73 -10.83
N VAL A 158 -8.06 8.40 -10.26
CA VAL A 158 -7.95 7.35 -9.24
C VAL A 158 -7.29 7.90 -7.98
N LEU A 159 -7.94 7.71 -6.84
CA LEU A 159 -7.49 8.21 -5.54
C LEU A 159 -7.62 7.13 -4.47
N SER A 160 -6.78 7.18 -3.45
CA SER A 160 -7.01 6.42 -2.23
C SER A 160 -7.97 7.14 -1.29
N ASN A 161 -8.77 6.37 -0.56
CA ASN A 161 -9.54 6.86 0.59
C ASN A 161 -8.66 7.06 1.85
N GLY A 162 -7.33 7.08 1.69
CA GLY A 162 -6.38 7.46 2.72
C GLY A 162 -6.05 8.94 2.63
N ARG A 163 -5.23 9.29 1.63
CA ARG A 163 -4.74 10.67 1.45
C ARG A 163 -5.77 11.56 0.76
N GLY A 164 -6.51 11.03 -0.21
CA GLY A 164 -7.57 11.75 -0.93
C GLY A 164 -8.87 11.95 -0.15
N LYS A 165 -9.00 11.43 1.09
CA LYS A 165 -10.29 11.35 1.82
C LYS A 165 -11.06 12.67 1.95
N ASN A 166 -10.35 13.80 2.04
CA ASN A 166 -10.97 15.12 2.20
C ASN A 166 -11.53 15.65 0.88
N LEU A 167 -11.02 15.15 -0.25
CA LEU A 167 -11.42 15.56 -1.58
C LEU A 167 -12.59 14.71 -2.09
N LEU A 168 -12.69 13.44 -1.67
CA LEU A 168 -13.74 12.51 -2.13
C LEU A 168 -15.17 13.06 -2.02
N PRO A 169 -15.62 13.71 -0.92
CA PRO A 169 -16.96 14.29 -0.87
C PRO A 169 -17.19 15.33 -1.96
N LEU A 170 -16.19 16.19 -2.21
CA LEU A 170 -16.26 17.23 -3.22
C LEU A 170 -16.27 16.65 -4.64
N LEU A 171 -15.52 15.57 -4.88
CA LEU A 171 -15.48 14.88 -6.18
C LEU A 171 -16.82 14.25 -6.54
N ARG A 172 -17.51 13.64 -5.57
CA ARG A 172 -18.83 13.03 -5.78
C ARG A 172 -19.90 14.03 -6.16
N GLU A 173 -19.76 15.28 -5.71
CA GLU A 173 -20.66 16.38 -6.04
C GLU A 173 -20.24 17.14 -7.31
N THR A 174 -19.07 16.83 -7.88
CA THR A 174 -18.54 17.54 -9.06
C THR A 174 -19.19 17.05 -10.35
N SER A 175 -19.96 17.92 -11.00
CA SER A 175 -20.54 17.64 -12.32
C SER A 175 -19.46 17.29 -13.35
N GLY A 176 -19.67 16.19 -14.07
CA GLY A 176 -18.75 15.66 -15.06
C GLY A 176 -17.82 14.57 -14.54
N LEU A 177 -17.88 14.25 -13.25
CA LEU A 177 -17.30 13.02 -12.71
C LEU A 177 -18.39 11.98 -12.46
N THR A 178 -18.06 10.71 -12.67
CA THR A 178 -18.93 9.58 -12.34
C THR A 178 -18.16 8.62 -11.45
N GLU A 179 -18.62 8.39 -10.23
CA GLU A 179 -18.04 7.40 -9.33
C GLU A 179 -18.29 5.99 -9.89
N LEU A 180 -17.22 5.19 -10.04
CA LEU A 180 -17.25 3.84 -10.61
C LEU A 180 -17.02 2.74 -9.57
N THR A 181 -16.72 3.15 -8.34
CA THR A 181 -16.48 2.27 -7.19
C THR A 181 -17.55 2.47 -6.14
N GLU A 182 -17.73 1.50 -5.25
CA GLU A 182 -18.56 1.72 -4.06
C GLU A 182 -17.98 2.84 -3.19
N SER A 183 -18.84 3.73 -2.73
CA SER A 183 -18.46 4.84 -1.86
C SER A 183 -17.74 4.33 -0.61
N GLY A 184 -16.54 4.83 -0.35
CA GLY A 184 -15.72 4.42 0.78
C GLY A 184 -14.77 3.25 0.48
N ALA A 185 -14.68 2.77 -0.76
CA ALA A 185 -13.65 1.83 -1.17
C ALA A 185 -12.24 2.36 -0.86
N LYS A 186 -11.26 1.47 -0.66
CA LYS A 186 -9.87 1.91 -0.37
C LYS A 186 -9.24 2.64 -1.55
N ILE A 187 -9.58 2.24 -2.77
CA ILE A 187 -9.22 2.89 -4.04
C ILE A 187 -10.54 3.29 -4.68
N GLU A 188 -10.69 4.58 -4.95
CA GLU A 188 -11.86 5.14 -5.60
C GLU A 188 -11.50 5.58 -7.02
N VAL A 189 -12.40 5.24 -7.95
CA VAL A 189 -12.22 5.50 -9.37
C VAL A 189 -13.36 6.36 -9.87
N PHE A 190 -13.03 7.47 -10.52
CA PHE A 190 -13.98 8.39 -11.12
C PHE A 190 -13.77 8.41 -12.64
N GLY A 191 -14.82 8.10 -13.40
CA GLY A 191 -14.86 8.34 -14.83
C GLY A 191 -14.96 9.84 -15.12
N ILE A 192 -14.18 10.31 -16.09
CA ILE A 192 -14.14 11.72 -16.48
C ILE A 192 -14.99 11.92 -17.72
N GLY A 193 -16.03 12.74 -17.60
CA GLY A 193 -16.95 13.08 -18.68
C GLY A 193 -16.30 13.98 -19.74
N LYS A 194 -16.84 13.92 -20.96
CA LYS A 194 -16.37 14.75 -22.10
C LYS A 194 -16.47 16.25 -21.84
N GLU A 195 -17.37 16.67 -20.96
CA GLU A 195 -17.52 18.06 -20.53
C GLU A 195 -16.33 18.61 -19.72
N LEU A 196 -15.60 17.74 -19.01
CA LEU A 196 -14.38 18.10 -18.29
C LEU A 196 -13.12 17.85 -19.11
N ASN A 197 -13.17 16.89 -20.04
CA ASN A 197 -12.07 16.60 -20.94
C ASN A 197 -12.58 16.38 -22.38
N PRO A 198 -12.59 17.44 -23.21
CA PRO A 198 -13.04 17.35 -24.61
C PRO A 198 -12.22 16.38 -25.46
N SER A 199 -11.00 16.02 -25.02
CA SER A 199 -10.13 15.10 -25.73
C SER A 199 -10.52 13.62 -25.60
N ILE A 200 -11.54 13.29 -24.80
CA ILE A 200 -11.98 11.89 -24.58
C ILE A 200 -12.94 11.44 -25.68
N ASN A 201 -12.54 10.41 -26.44
CA ASN A 201 -13.44 9.58 -27.23
C ASN A 201 -13.92 8.40 -26.38
N LEU A 202 -15.01 8.58 -25.62
CA LEU A 202 -15.71 7.45 -25.00
C LEU A 202 -16.32 6.60 -26.12
N GLN A 203 -15.63 5.53 -26.53
CA GLN A 203 -16.30 4.44 -27.22
C GLN A 203 -17.08 3.65 -26.17
N LYS A 204 -18.40 3.57 -26.37
CA LYS A 204 -19.31 2.71 -25.60
C LYS A 204 -19.03 1.25 -25.89
#